data_AF-A0A0G1JZD6-F1
#
_entry.id   AF-A0A0G1JZD6-F1
#
_cell.length_a   1.000
_cell.length_b   1.000
_cell.length_c   1.000
_cell.angle_alpha   90.00
_cell.angle_beta   90.00
_cell.angle_gamma   90.00
#
_symmetry.space_group_name_H-M   'P 1'
#
loop_
_entity.id
_entity.type
_entity.pdbx_description
1 polymer ?
#
loop_
_entity_poly.entity_id
_entity_poly.type
_entity_poly.pdbx_seq_one_letter_code
_entity_poly.pdbx_strand_id
1 'polypeptide(L)'
;MNNHKLYLRTLFIVAIIIGIYIYFTKNFTGLRSSILAFVFLSAPVLLWLSFLDYKFFSVWSKFSLAWLFFSIYIIAITPEYGGTSFFPGPDRSTIGWLMAALFLLVSLVLIARKSWKLKNKVS
;
A
#
# COMPACT_ATOMS: atom_id res chain seq x y z
N MET A 1 -27.44 5.31 2.86
CA MET A 1 -26.26 4.77 3.58
C MET A 1 -25.02 5.06 2.73
N ASN A 2 -23.94 5.58 3.32
CA ASN A 2 -22.81 6.11 2.55
C ASN A 2 -21.98 4.96 1.94
N ASN A 3 -22.27 4.57 0.69
CA ASN A 3 -21.70 3.38 0.03
C ASN A 3 -20.16 3.30 0.13
N HIS A 4 -19.47 4.44 0.19
CA HIS A 4 -18.00 4.48 0.32
C HIS A 4 -17.46 3.86 1.61
N LYS A 5 -18.18 4.00 2.74
CA LYS A 5 -17.76 3.40 4.02
C LYS A 5 -17.90 1.88 3.98
N LEU A 6 -18.92 1.38 3.26
CA LEU A 6 -19.07 -0.05 3.00
C LEU A 6 -17.92 -0.55 2.12
N TYR A 7 -17.59 0.14 1.02
CA TYR A 7 -16.44 -0.19 0.18
C TYR A 7 -15.12 -0.24 0.94
N LEU A 8 -14.86 0.75 1.81
CA LEU A 8 -13.65 0.77 2.65
C LEU A 8 -13.58 -0.43 3.61
N ARG A 9 -14.70 -0.80 4.23
CA ARG A 9 -14.79 -1.98 5.10
C ARG A 9 -14.55 -3.27 4.32
N THR A 10 -15.16 -3.41 3.14
CA THR A 10 -14.95 -4.56 2.27
C THR A 10 -13.48 -4.66 1.84
N LEU A 11 -12.86 -3.55 1.42
CA LEU A 11 -11.44 -3.52 1.05
C LEU A 11 -10.53 -3.90 2.21
N PHE A 12 -10.83 -3.42 3.42
CA PHE A 12 -10.08 -3.76 4.63
C PHE A 12 -10.18 -5.25 4.97
N ILE A 13 -11.38 -5.83 4.91
CA ILE A 13 -11.62 -7.26 5.14
C ILE A 13 -10.88 -8.10 4.10
N VAL A 14 -10.98 -7.73 2.81
CA VAL A 14 -10.29 -8.43 1.72
C VAL A 14 -8.78 -8.38 1.90
N ALA A 15 -8.23 -7.22 2.29
CA ALA A 15 -6.81 -7.07 2.60
C ALA A 15 -6.38 -8.03 3.72
N ILE A 16 -7.12 -8.10 4.83
CA ILE A 16 -6.84 -9.03 5.94
C ILE A 16 -6.85 -10.49 5.46
N ILE A 17 -7.88 -10.90 4.71
CA ILE A 17 -8.00 -12.28 4.21
C ILE A 17 -6.80 -12.64 3.32
N ILE A 18 -6.42 -11.75 2.40
CA ILE A 18 -5.25 -11.95 1.52
C ILE A 18 -3.96 -12.06 2.37
N GLY A 19 -3.80 -11.18 3.37
CA GLY A 19 -2.64 -11.19 4.26
C GLY A 19 -2.51 -12.50 5.04
N ILE A 20 -3.61 -12.97 5.64
CA ILE A 20 -3.67 -14.25 6.36
C ILE A 20 -3.35 -15.41 5.42
N TYR A 21 -3.98 -15.45 4.24
CA TYR A 21 -3.75 -16.50 3.26
C TYR A 21 -2.27 -16.61 2.86
N ILE A 22 -1.64 -15.48 2.54
CA ILE A 22 -0.22 -15.45 2.17
C ILE A 22 0.66 -15.89 3.35
N TYR A 23 0.35 -15.44 4.57
CA TYR A 23 1.10 -15.80 5.77
C TYR A 23 1.13 -17.31 6.04
N PHE A 24 0.00 -18.01 5.87
CA PHE A 24 -0.09 -19.45 6.10
C PHE A 24 0.44 -20.32 4.94
N THR A 25 0.84 -19.71 3.83
CA THR A 25 1.36 -20.48 2.69
C THR A 25 2.86 -20.75 2.87
N LYS A 26 3.27 -22.04 2.87
CA LYS A 26 4.64 -22.49 3.20
C LYS A 26 5.79 -21.91 2.35
N ASN A 27 5.51 -21.31 1.18
CA ASN A 27 6.54 -20.78 0.29
C ASN A 27 6.48 -19.24 0.24
N PHE A 28 7.31 -18.57 1.04
CA PHE A 28 7.52 -17.12 0.96
C PHE A 28 8.51 -16.79 -0.15
N THR A 29 8.01 -16.52 -1.35
CA THR A 29 8.80 -15.92 -2.42
C THR A 29 8.90 -14.40 -2.24
N GLY A 30 9.88 -13.75 -2.87
CA GLY A 30 10.06 -12.29 -2.77
C GLY A 30 8.82 -11.49 -3.19
N LEU A 31 8.08 -11.98 -4.19
CA LEU A 31 6.80 -11.41 -4.62
C LEU A 31 5.74 -11.48 -3.50
N ARG A 32 5.61 -12.64 -2.84
CA ARG A 32 4.61 -12.84 -1.77
C ARG A 32 4.92 -11.99 -0.53
N SER A 33 6.21 -11.91 -0.17
CA SER A 33 6.68 -10.99 0.88
C SER A 33 6.29 -9.54 0.57
N SER A 34 6.46 -9.11 -0.69
CA SER A 34 6.08 -7.77 -1.14
C SER A 34 4.58 -7.51 -1.06
N ILE A 35 3.75 -8.47 -1.49
CA ILE A 35 2.29 -8.37 -1.42
C ILE A 35 1.84 -8.31 0.05
N LEU A 36 2.43 -9.13 0.92
CA LEU A 36 2.12 -9.13 2.35
C LEU A 36 2.49 -7.80 3.00
N ALA A 37 3.65 -7.23 2.68
CA ALA A 37 4.06 -5.91 3.14
C ALA A 37 3.09 -4.81 2.69
N PHE A 38 2.67 -4.85 1.41
CA PHE A 38 1.70 -3.89 0.87
C PHE A 38 0.34 -3.99 1.57
N VAL A 39 -0.17 -5.21 1.74
CA VAL A 39 -1.42 -5.47 2.45
C VAL A 39 -1.35 -4.95 3.89
N PHE A 40 -0.29 -5.32 4.62
CA PHE A 40 -0.10 -4.95 6.02
C PHE A 40 -0.01 -3.43 6.20
N LEU A 41 0.74 -2.74 5.34
CA LEU A 41 0.93 -1.29 5.39
C LEU A 41 -0.25 -0.50 4.81
N SER A 42 -1.10 -1.12 3.98
CA SER A 42 -2.35 -0.50 3.51
C SER A 42 -3.47 -0.50 4.56
N ALA A 43 -3.45 -1.45 5.51
CA ALA A 43 -4.45 -1.58 6.57
C ALA A 43 -4.61 -0.31 7.45
N PRO A 44 -3.54 0.30 8.01
CA PRO A 44 -3.68 1.53 8.80
C PRO A 44 -4.19 2.70 7.95
N VAL A 45 -3.86 2.76 6.66
CA VAL A 45 -4.33 3.81 5.75
C VAL A 45 -5.84 3.67 5.48
N LEU A 46 -6.31 2.45 5.23
CA LEU A 46 -7.74 2.15 5.05
C LEU A 46 -8.54 2.46 6.32
N LEU A 47 -7.99 2.15 7.49
CA LEU A 47 -8.58 2.51 8.78
C LEU A 47 -8.71 4.02 8.92
N TRP A 48 -7.65 4.78 8.59
CA TRP A 48 -7.66 6.23 8.65
C TRP A 48 -8.67 6.85 7.67
N LEU A 49 -8.76 6.33 6.45
CA LEU A 49 -9.71 6.78 5.44
C LEU A 49 -11.18 6.56 5.84
N SER A 50 -11.45 5.60 6.73
CA SER A 50 -12.83 5.36 7.22
C SER A 50 -13.41 6.53 8.03
N PHE A 51 -12.55 7.40 8.56
CA PHE A 51 -12.91 8.61 9.29
C PHE A 51 -12.96 9.87 8.41
N LEU A 52 -12.54 9.78 7.14
CA LEU A 52 -12.43 10.92 6.23
C LEU A 52 -13.54 10.93 5.18
N ASP A 53 -13.74 12.10 4.57
CA ASP A 53 -14.73 12.29 3.50
C ASP A 53 -14.39 11.51 2.22
N TYR A 54 -15.42 11.18 1.44
CA TYR A 54 -15.31 10.49 0.15
C TYR A 54 -14.31 11.14 -0.83
N LYS A 55 -14.16 12.48 -0.77
CA LYS A 55 -13.20 13.22 -1.62
C LYS A 55 -11.75 12.78 -1.37
N PHE A 56 -11.41 12.36 -0.14
CA PHE A 56 -10.09 11.81 0.17
C PHE A 56 -9.94 10.41 -0.39
N PHE A 57 -10.95 9.56 -0.19
CA PHE A 57 -10.95 8.20 -0.70
C PHE A 57 -10.79 8.15 -2.23
N SER A 58 -11.48 9.02 -2.98
CA SER A 58 -11.37 9.06 -4.44
C SER A 58 -9.97 9.47 -4.93
N VAL A 59 -9.31 10.42 -4.26
CA VAL A 59 -7.94 10.82 -4.62
C VAL A 59 -6.94 9.74 -4.22
N TRP A 60 -7.08 9.19 -3.02
CA TRP A 60 -6.21 8.14 -2.53
C TRP A 60 -6.32 6.84 -3.34
N SER A 61 -7.53 6.44 -3.76
CA SER A 61 -7.73 5.23 -4.57
C SER A 61 -7.06 5.33 -5.94
N LYS A 62 -7.12 6.49 -6.61
CA LYS A 62 -6.38 6.74 -7.86
C LYS A 62 -4.87 6.64 -7.64
N PHE A 63 -4.36 7.24 -6.57
CA PHE A 63 -2.96 7.14 -6.19
C PHE A 63 -2.56 5.69 -5.90
N SER A 64 -3.35 4.97 -5.12
CA SER A 64 -3.10 3.58 -4.72
C SER A 64 -3.06 2.66 -5.94
N LEU A 65 -3.99 2.84 -6.88
CA LEU A 65 -4.00 2.07 -8.13
C LEU A 65 -2.75 2.37 -8.97
N ALA A 66 -2.40 3.63 -9.16
CA ALA A 66 -1.19 4.01 -9.90
C ALA A 66 0.09 3.49 -9.22
N TRP A 67 0.16 3.58 -7.89
CA TRP A 67 1.28 3.09 -7.10
C TRP A 67 1.43 1.57 -7.19
N LEU A 68 0.31 0.84 -7.22
CA LEU A 68 0.32 -0.61 -7.37
C LEU A 68 0.91 -1.04 -8.72
N PHE A 69 0.54 -0.38 -9.82
CA PHE A 69 1.16 -0.67 -11.11
C PHE A 69 2.65 -0.33 -11.14
N PHE A 70 3.01 0.82 -10.57
CA PHE A 70 4.42 1.24 -10.46
C PHE A 70 5.24 0.28 -9.60
N SER A 71 4.72 -0.16 -8.46
CA SER A 71 5.43 -1.07 -7.55
C SER A 71 5.60 -2.45 -8.16
N ILE A 72 4.56 -2.98 -8.83
CA ILE A 72 4.67 -4.26 -9.57
C ILE A 72 5.77 -4.17 -10.62
N TYR A 73 5.80 -3.08 -11.40
CA TYR A 73 6.84 -2.88 -12.41
C TYR A 73 8.24 -2.88 -11.80
N ILE A 74 8.47 -2.11 -10.73
CA ILE A 74 9.79 -2.04 -10.07
C ILE A 74 10.19 -3.38 -9.44
N ILE A 75 9.25 -4.08 -8.78
CA ILE A 75 9.50 -5.38 -8.16
C ILE A 75 9.82 -6.45 -9.23
N ALA A 76 9.15 -6.39 -10.38
CA ALA A 76 9.34 -7.35 -11.47
C ALA A 76 10.73 -7.23 -12.12
N ILE A 77 11.24 -6.01 -12.31
CA ILE A 77 12.58 -5.79 -12.84
C ILE A 77 13.70 -6.01 -11.81
N THR A 78 13.36 -6.14 -10.52
CA THR A 78 14.33 -6.38 -9.45
C THR A 78 14.72 -7.87 -9.39
N PRO A 79 16.02 -8.21 -9.31
CA PRO A 79 16.50 -9.58 -9.22
C PRO A 79 16.02 -10.28 -7.95
N GLU A 80 15.78 -11.59 -8.05
CA GLU A 80 15.18 -12.40 -6.98
C GLU A 80 16.14 -12.66 -5.81
N TYR A 81 17.43 -12.75 -6.09
CA TYR A 81 18.49 -12.91 -5.10
C TYR A 81 19.34 -11.63 -5.09
N GLY A 82 19.70 -11.16 -3.88
CA GLY A 82 20.58 -10.01 -3.69
C GLY A 82 21.81 -10.14 -4.59
N GLY A 83 22.13 -9.05 -5.28
CA GLY A 83 22.80 -9.15 -6.58
C GLY A 83 24.14 -9.91 -6.57
N THR A 84 24.49 -10.47 -7.72
CA THR A 84 25.78 -11.15 -7.95
C THR A 84 26.97 -10.24 -7.60
N SER A 85 28.15 -10.81 -7.37
CA SER A 85 29.39 -10.10 -6.99
C SER A 85 29.77 -8.90 -7.89
N PHE A 86 29.18 -8.79 -9.09
CA PHE A 86 29.37 -7.69 -10.04
C PHE A 86 28.35 -6.53 -9.91
N PHE A 87 27.19 -6.77 -9.30
CA PHE A 87 26.16 -5.76 -9.05
C PHE A 87 25.53 -6.02 -7.68
N PRO A 88 26.16 -5.61 -6.57
CA PRO A 88 25.54 -5.70 -5.26
C PRO A 88 24.30 -4.80 -5.24
N GLY A 89 23.13 -5.44 -5.17
CA GLY A 89 21.84 -4.76 -5.20
C GLY A 89 20.86 -5.39 -4.23
N PRO A 90 19.87 -4.62 -3.73
CA PRO A 90 18.85 -5.14 -2.84
C PRO A 90 18.04 -6.23 -3.55
N ASP A 91 17.70 -7.28 -2.82
CA ASP A 91 16.86 -8.36 -3.30
C ASP A 91 15.40 -7.91 -3.47
N ARG A 92 14.63 -8.69 -4.23
CA ARG A 92 13.22 -8.41 -4.53
C ARG A 92 12.35 -8.23 -3.28
N SER A 93 12.62 -8.96 -2.19
CA SER A 93 11.86 -8.79 -0.95
C SER A 93 12.14 -7.42 -0.34
N THR A 94 13.41 -7.04 -0.23
CA THR A 94 13.81 -5.72 0.30
C THR A 94 13.20 -4.56 -0.49
N ILE A 95 13.22 -4.61 -1.82
CA ILE A 95 12.55 -3.59 -2.67
C ILE A 95 11.03 -3.58 -2.48
N GLY A 96 10.41 -4.75 -2.33
CA GLY A 96 8.99 -4.87 -2.01
C GLY A 96 8.60 -4.16 -0.72
N TRP A 97 9.36 -4.41 0.35
CA TRP A 97 9.17 -3.74 1.64
C TRP A 97 9.40 -2.23 1.54
N LEU A 98 10.43 -1.80 0.80
CA LEU A 98 10.70 -0.38 0.56
C LEU A 98 9.54 0.30 -0.17
N MET A 99 9.01 -0.31 -1.22
CA MET A 99 7.88 0.21 -1.99
C MET A 99 6.60 0.29 -1.15
N ALA A 100 6.39 -0.68 -0.26
CA ALA A 100 5.26 -0.67 0.67
C ALA A 100 5.43 0.39 1.78
N ALA A 101 6.64 0.60 2.29
CA ALA A 101 6.93 1.66 3.25
C ALA A 101 6.76 3.06 2.64
N LEU A 102 7.25 3.26 1.42
CA LEU A 102 7.05 4.48 0.65
C LEU A 102 5.56 4.73 0.36
N PHE A 103 4.80 3.68 0.04
CA PHE A 103 3.35 3.78 -0.13
C PHE A 103 2.66 4.34 1.12
N LEU A 104 3.00 3.82 2.30
CA LEU A 104 2.45 4.30 3.58
C LEU A 104 2.83 5.77 3.81
N LEU A 105 4.10 6.13 3.63
CA LEU A 105 4.61 7.48 3.85
C LEU A 105 3.88 8.48 2.94
N VAL A 106 3.81 8.21 1.63
CA VAL A 106 3.13 9.09 0.67
C VAL A 106 1.62 9.16 0.97
N SER A 107 1.00 8.04 1.36
CA SER A 107 -0.42 8.02 1.77
C SER A 107 -0.68 8.94 2.96
N LEU A 108 0.17 8.89 3.99
CA LEU A 108 0.05 9.75 5.17
C LEU A 108 0.23 11.23 4.82
N VAL A 109 1.23 11.56 3.99
CA VAL A 109 1.46 12.94 3.52
C VAL A 109 0.25 13.47 2.73
N LEU A 110 -0.32 12.66 1.84
CA LEU A 110 -1.50 13.03 1.05
C LEU A 110 -2.71 13.30 1.96
N ILE A 111 -2.94 12.44 2.94
CA ILE A 111 -3.99 12.60 3.94
C ILE A 111 -3.75 13.88 4.74
N ALA A 112 -2.57 14.07 5.33
CA ALA A 112 -2.22 15.22 6.14
C ALA A 112 -2.38 16.55 5.38
N ARG A 113 -1.83 16.63 4.16
CA ARG A 113 -1.89 17.84 3.32
C ARG A 113 -3.33 18.21 2.96
N LYS A 114 -4.17 17.23 2.64
CA LYS A 114 -5.58 17.47 2.31
C LYS A 114 -6.39 17.85 3.56
N SER A 115 -6.14 17.21 4.69
CA SER A 115 -6.78 17.56 5.97
C SER A 115 -6.45 19.00 6.38
N TRP A 116 -5.19 19.41 6.23
CA TRP A 116 -4.77 20.80 6.46
C TRP A 116 -5.47 21.80 5.54
N LYS A 117 -5.55 21.49 4.24
CA LYS A 117 -6.25 22.35 3.27
C LYS A 117 -7.74 22.52 3.56
N LEU A 118 -8.40 21.51 4.12
CA LEU A 118 -9.80 21.64 4.53
C LEU A 118 -9.95 22.52 5.77
N LYS A 119 -9.08 22.34 6.78
CA LYS A 119 -9.07 23.20 7.97
C LYS A 119 -8.93 24.69 7.60
N ASN A 120 -8.01 25.00 6.69
CA ASN A 120 -7.72 26.38 6.28
C ASN A 120 -8.67 26.95 5.21
N LYS A 121 -9.63 26.17 4.69
CA LYS A 121 -10.68 26.67 3.80
C LYS A 121 -11.97 27.01 4.54
N VAL A 122 -12.06 26.64 5.82
CA VAL A 122 -13.22 26.87 6.69
C VAL A 122 -12.97 28.06 7.64
N SER A 123 -11.74 28.59 7.68
CA SER A 123 -11.38 29.88 8.28
C SER A 123 -11.42 30.99 7.24
#